data_AF-A0A3D8IIT2-F1
#
_entry.id   AF-A0A3D8IIT2-F1
#
_cell.length_a   1.000
_cell.length_b   1.000
_cell.length_c   1.000
_cell.angle_alpha   90.00
_cell.angle_beta   90.00
_cell.angle_gamma   90.00
#
_symmetry.space_group_name_H-M   'P 1'
#
loop_
_entity.id
_entity.type
_entity.pdbx_description
1 polymer ?
#
loop_
_entity_poly.entity_id
_entity_poly.type
_entity_poly.pdbx_seq_one_letter_code
_entity_poly.pdbx_strand_id
1 'polypeptide(L)'
;MKKITLYSDGSSLGNPGFGGWCAMLKYQNNIKIIKGSEENTTSNRMELKAVIEGIKTIKEDCEINIISDSKYVCEGINSWLKNWVIKDFKKIKNTDLWREYVSLSKRHKIKATWVRGHSGHLENEECDKIAKEEASKLKINNKDSTNCTQDSKNHKQNIWLNDLEILQKSIKYNFNNQALLIQALTHKSYNKTTNNERLEFLGDAVLDLLIGEYVFNKLKNSNEGDLTKLRAAIVNENSFTKLANAITLGQYLFISQSEIKNKGRFKPSILSDAFEALIGAVYIDGGLEYARNITYHLLELVYKEIDLDSLFVDYKTALQELTQAICGVIPEYELIDSSGPDHNKSFTMQVKINNMQYAIANGKSKKEAEQMCAKEAYFILKKR
;
A
#
# COMPACT_ATOMS: atom_id res chain seq x y z
N MET A 1 -29.34 25.88 -31.38
CA MET A 1 -28.23 24.96 -31.05
C MET A 1 -28.70 23.99 -29.98
N LYS A 2 -28.33 22.71 -30.07
CA LYS A 2 -28.58 21.71 -29.02
C LYS A 2 -27.76 22.09 -27.77
N LYS A 3 -28.29 21.84 -26.57
CA LYS A 3 -27.57 22.06 -25.30
C LYS A 3 -27.05 20.74 -24.78
N ILE A 4 -25.72 20.62 -24.61
CA ILE A 4 -25.05 19.40 -24.15
C ILE A 4 -24.31 19.74 -22.86
N THR A 5 -24.41 18.87 -21.85
CA THR A 5 -23.53 18.92 -20.69
C THR A 5 -22.39 17.93 -20.89
N LEU A 6 -21.15 18.38 -20.76
CA LEU A 6 -19.96 17.54 -20.84
C LEU A 6 -19.29 17.51 -19.46
N TYR A 7 -19.38 16.40 -18.75
CA TYR A 7 -18.59 16.18 -17.54
C TYR A 7 -17.21 15.65 -17.95
N SER A 8 -16.14 16.14 -17.33
CA SER A 8 -14.77 15.80 -17.73
C SER A 8 -13.79 15.79 -16.57
N ASP A 9 -12.98 14.74 -16.50
CA ASP A 9 -11.96 14.53 -15.46
C ASP A 9 -10.71 13.85 -16.04
N GLY A 10 -9.58 14.02 -15.36
CA GLY A 10 -8.28 13.48 -15.76
C GLY A 10 -7.34 13.23 -14.57
N SER A 11 -6.82 12.01 -14.50
CA SER A 11 -5.95 11.55 -13.41
C SER A 11 -4.57 11.14 -13.92
N SER A 12 -3.57 11.16 -13.04
CA SER A 12 -2.21 10.75 -13.36
C SER A 12 -1.54 10.05 -12.16
N LEU A 13 -1.07 8.82 -12.38
CA LEU A 13 -0.36 8.00 -11.40
C LEU A 13 1.14 8.36 -11.44
N GLY A 14 1.48 9.44 -10.75
CA GLY A 14 2.75 10.15 -10.91
C GLY A 14 2.56 11.42 -11.74
N ASN A 15 3.42 12.42 -11.56
CA ASN A 15 3.30 13.70 -12.25
C ASN A 15 4.71 14.24 -12.65
N PRO A 16 5.25 13.86 -13.82
CA PRO A 16 4.60 13.06 -14.87
C PRO A 16 4.46 11.57 -14.53
N GLY A 17 3.54 10.86 -15.19
CA GLY A 17 3.26 9.44 -14.95
C GLY A 17 2.26 8.83 -15.95
N PHE A 18 1.67 7.69 -15.59
CA PHE A 18 0.60 7.06 -16.39
C PHE A 18 -0.72 7.79 -16.13
N GLY A 19 -1.31 8.38 -17.15
CA GLY A 19 -2.55 9.14 -17.03
C GLY A 19 -3.74 8.49 -17.72
N GLY A 20 -4.92 8.86 -17.25
CA GLY A 20 -6.20 8.43 -17.77
C GLY A 20 -7.18 9.59 -17.74
N TRP A 21 -8.12 9.61 -18.68
CA TRP A 21 -9.06 10.70 -18.86
C TRP A 21 -10.45 10.15 -19.17
N CYS A 22 -11.49 10.86 -18.74
CA CYS A 22 -12.89 10.49 -18.98
C CYS A 22 -13.72 11.72 -19.33
N ALA A 23 -14.56 11.58 -20.36
CA ALA A 23 -15.55 12.58 -20.76
C ALA A 23 -16.93 11.93 -20.91
N MET A 24 -17.92 12.46 -20.19
CA MET A 24 -19.31 12.02 -20.24
C MET A 24 -20.19 13.12 -20.84
N LEU A 25 -20.69 12.87 -22.05
CA LEU A 25 -21.66 13.74 -22.72
C LEU A 25 -23.09 13.32 -22.31
N LYS A 26 -23.87 14.29 -21.82
CA LYS A 26 -25.27 14.13 -21.45
C LYS A 26 -26.13 15.03 -22.34
N TYR A 27 -27.08 14.43 -23.05
CA TYR A 27 -28.07 15.13 -23.88
C TYR A 27 -29.44 14.49 -23.68
N GLN A 28 -30.38 15.24 -23.09
CA GLN A 28 -31.67 14.71 -22.63
C GLN A 28 -31.44 13.47 -21.73
N ASN A 29 -32.05 12.33 -22.06
CA ASN A 29 -31.88 11.07 -21.33
C ASN A 29 -30.71 10.22 -21.85
N ASN A 30 -29.98 10.68 -22.88
CA ASN A 30 -28.86 9.93 -23.45
C ASN A 30 -27.54 10.33 -22.79
N ILE A 31 -26.77 9.32 -22.39
CA ILE A 31 -25.42 9.47 -21.84
C ILE A 31 -24.46 8.74 -22.77
N LYS A 32 -23.36 9.40 -23.15
CA LYS A 32 -22.24 8.80 -23.88
C LYS A 32 -20.95 9.05 -23.10
N ILE A 33 -20.30 7.97 -22.69
CA ILE A 33 -18.98 8.03 -22.05
C ILE A 33 -17.92 7.73 -23.11
N ILE A 34 -16.86 8.53 -23.12
CA ILE A 34 -15.60 8.26 -23.79
C ILE A 34 -14.45 8.39 -22.78
N LYS A 35 -13.36 7.70 -23.04
CA LYS A 35 -12.23 7.60 -22.11
C LYS A 35 -10.99 7.10 -22.84
N GLY A 36 -9.84 7.29 -22.23
CA GLY A 36 -8.57 6.79 -22.71
C GLY A 36 -7.44 7.08 -21.74
N SER A 37 -6.21 6.87 -22.18
CA SER A 37 -5.03 6.99 -21.35
C SER A 37 -3.81 7.41 -22.18
N GLU A 38 -2.83 8.05 -21.54
CA GLU A 38 -1.55 8.46 -22.13
C GLU A 38 -0.41 8.22 -21.14
N GLU A 39 0.77 7.86 -21.65
CA GLU A 39 1.99 7.72 -20.83
C GLU A 39 2.70 9.07 -20.65
N ASN A 40 3.58 9.15 -19.63
CA ASN A 40 4.43 10.30 -19.35
C ASN A 40 3.67 11.65 -19.36
N THR A 41 2.48 11.66 -18.75
CA THR A 41 1.53 12.77 -18.79
C THR A 41 1.26 13.34 -17.40
N THR A 42 0.39 14.35 -17.29
CA THR A 42 0.06 15.06 -16.04
C THR A 42 -1.45 15.19 -15.88
N SER A 43 -1.97 15.34 -14.65
CA SER A 43 -3.40 15.49 -14.41
C SER A 43 -4.00 16.63 -15.23
N ASN A 44 -3.40 17.83 -15.17
CA ASN A 44 -3.81 19.01 -15.98
C ASN A 44 -3.83 18.76 -17.50
N ARG A 45 -3.02 17.82 -18.00
CA ARG A 45 -3.01 17.43 -19.41
C ARG A 45 -4.17 16.47 -19.71
N MET A 46 -4.43 15.51 -18.83
CA MET A 46 -5.55 14.56 -18.93
C MET A 46 -6.92 15.22 -18.77
N GLU A 47 -7.06 16.16 -17.84
CA GLU A 47 -8.28 16.96 -17.64
C GLU A 47 -8.65 17.72 -18.93
N LEU A 48 -7.65 18.37 -19.56
CA LEU A 48 -7.85 19.09 -20.82
C LEU A 48 -8.08 18.14 -22.00
N LYS A 49 -7.42 16.98 -22.02
CA LYS A 49 -7.63 15.93 -23.03
C LYS A 49 -9.08 15.40 -23.00
N ALA A 50 -9.63 15.15 -21.82
CA ALA A 50 -11.03 14.75 -21.66
C ALA A 50 -12.00 15.73 -22.34
N VAL A 51 -11.82 17.03 -22.10
CA VAL A 51 -12.64 18.07 -22.75
C VAL A 51 -12.54 18.02 -24.27
N ILE A 52 -11.31 17.95 -24.81
CA ILE A 52 -11.04 17.96 -26.24
C ILE A 52 -11.65 16.75 -26.94
N GLU A 53 -11.40 15.55 -26.43
CA GLU A 53 -11.96 14.31 -26.97
C GLU A 53 -13.49 14.30 -26.84
N GLY A 54 -14.03 14.87 -25.75
CA GLY A 54 -15.47 15.04 -25.55
C GLY A 54 -16.10 15.84 -26.69
N ILE A 55 -15.53 17.01 -26.98
CA ILE A 55 -15.98 17.92 -28.04
C ILE A 55 -15.86 17.27 -29.43
N LYS A 56 -14.78 16.53 -29.72
CA LYS A 56 -14.59 15.83 -31.01
C LYS A 56 -15.73 14.88 -31.37
N THR A 57 -16.46 14.35 -30.38
CA THR A 57 -17.60 13.45 -30.66
C THR A 57 -18.88 14.17 -31.10
N ILE A 58 -18.93 15.51 -30.99
CA ILE A 58 -20.10 16.34 -31.29
C ILE A 58 -20.05 16.76 -32.76
N LYS A 59 -20.98 16.25 -33.57
CA LYS A 59 -21.01 16.46 -35.03
C LYS A 59 -21.67 17.76 -35.48
N GLU A 60 -22.45 18.39 -34.60
CA GLU A 60 -23.30 19.56 -34.88
C GLU A 60 -22.95 20.73 -33.96
N ASP A 61 -23.27 21.95 -34.40
CA ASP A 61 -23.00 23.17 -33.64
C ASP A 61 -23.92 23.24 -32.40
N CYS A 62 -23.30 23.29 -31.22
CA CYS A 62 -23.95 23.07 -29.92
C CYS A 62 -23.54 24.11 -28.88
N GLU A 63 -24.42 24.39 -27.93
CA GLU A 63 -24.08 25.09 -26.68
C GLU A 63 -23.63 24.03 -25.67
N ILE A 64 -22.37 24.10 -25.23
CA ILE A 64 -21.73 23.08 -24.40
C ILE A 64 -21.46 23.68 -23.02
N ASN A 65 -22.06 23.11 -21.99
CA ASN A 65 -21.70 23.38 -20.60
C ASN A 65 -20.74 22.29 -20.12
N ILE A 66 -19.47 22.63 -19.98
CA ILE A 66 -18.44 21.75 -19.42
C ILE A 66 -18.55 21.79 -17.90
N ILE A 67 -18.51 20.63 -17.24
CA ILE A 67 -18.44 20.48 -15.79
C ILE A 67 -17.16 19.72 -15.48
N SER A 68 -16.31 20.30 -14.63
CA SER A 68 -15.04 19.73 -14.20
C SER A 68 -14.63 20.33 -12.86
N ASP A 69 -13.86 19.60 -12.06
CA ASP A 69 -13.20 20.12 -10.86
C ASP A 69 -11.77 20.64 -11.12
N SER A 70 -11.31 20.56 -12.37
CA SER A 70 -10.12 21.25 -12.82
C SER A 70 -10.33 22.76 -12.91
N LYS A 71 -9.78 23.50 -11.94
CA LYS A 71 -9.65 24.96 -12.07
C LYS A 71 -8.85 25.36 -13.30
N TYR A 72 -7.81 24.59 -13.64
CA TYR A 72 -6.95 24.86 -14.78
C TYR A 72 -7.73 24.85 -16.11
N VAL A 73 -8.62 23.87 -16.29
CA VAL A 73 -9.52 23.81 -17.46
C VAL A 73 -10.59 24.90 -17.38
N CYS A 74 -11.29 25.05 -16.25
CA CYS A 74 -12.42 25.98 -16.16
C CYS A 74 -12.01 27.45 -16.26
N GLU A 75 -10.97 27.88 -15.54
CA GLU A 75 -10.43 29.24 -15.60
C GLU A 75 -9.68 29.47 -16.93
N GLY A 76 -9.05 28.42 -17.48
CA GLY A 76 -8.49 28.39 -18.83
C GLY A 76 -9.52 28.79 -19.88
N ILE A 77 -10.61 28.03 -19.97
CA ILE A 77 -11.69 28.23 -20.96
C ILE A 77 -12.39 29.58 -20.77
N ASN A 78 -12.79 29.92 -19.54
CA ASN A 78 -13.63 31.08 -19.28
C ASN A 78 -12.87 32.42 -19.28
N SER A 79 -11.62 32.43 -18.83
CA SER A 79 -10.92 33.67 -18.44
C SER A 79 -9.57 33.85 -19.13
N TRP A 80 -8.77 32.79 -19.27
CA TRP A 80 -7.38 32.94 -19.70
C TRP A 80 -7.18 32.80 -21.22
N LEU A 81 -7.99 31.98 -21.89
CA LEU A 81 -7.77 31.58 -23.29
C LEU A 81 -7.65 32.75 -24.25
N LYS A 82 -8.48 33.79 -24.10
CA LYS A 82 -8.42 35.01 -24.92
C LYS A 82 -7.04 35.68 -24.87
N ASN A 83 -6.47 35.80 -23.67
CA ASN A 83 -5.16 36.39 -23.47
C ASN A 83 -4.02 35.48 -23.95
N TRP A 84 -4.18 34.17 -23.86
CA TRP A 84 -3.21 33.20 -24.37
C TRP A 84 -3.15 33.19 -25.90
N VAL A 85 -4.30 33.25 -26.59
CA VAL A 85 -4.35 33.36 -28.06
C VAL A 85 -3.65 34.65 -28.54
N ILE A 86 -3.91 35.79 -27.90
CA ILE A 86 -3.25 37.08 -28.22
C ILE A 86 -1.72 37.01 -28.03
N LYS A 87 -1.25 36.24 -27.04
CA LYS A 87 0.19 36.07 -26.73
C LYS A 87 0.81 34.83 -27.39
N ASP A 88 0.14 34.25 -28.38
CA ASP A 88 0.51 33.00 -29.07
C ASP A 88 0.99 31.87 -28.12
N PHE A 89 0.28 31.70 -27.00
CA PHE A 89 0.55 30.69 -25.97
C PHE A 89 1.96 30.72 -25.35
N LYS A 90 2.69 31.85 -25.48
CA LYS A 90 4.06 32.00 -24.97
C LYS A 90 4.14 31.75 -23.46
N LYS A 91 4.99 30.79 -23.06
CA LYS A 91 5.20 30.32 -21.67
C LYS A 91 3.98 29.66 -20.99
N ILE A 92 2.99 29.18 -21.73
CA ILE A 92 1.86 28.40 -21.19
C ILE A 92 2.18 26.89 -21.24
N LYS A 93 1.56 26.07 -20.37
CA LYS A 93 1.68 24.59 -20.41
C LYS A 93 0.60 24.00 -21.34
N ASN A 94 0.81 22.78 -21.86
CA ASN A 94 -0.15 22.06 -22.72
C ASN A 94 -0.64 22.90 -23.93
N THR A 95 0.27 23.65 -24.55
CA THR A 95 -0.07 24.60 -25.63
C THR A 95 -0.62 23.90 -26.88
N ASP A 96 -0.17 22.68 -27.13
CA ASP A 96 -0.64 21.76 -28.16
C ASP A 96 -2.14 21.48 -28.00
N LEU A 97 -2.55 21.04 -26.81
CA LEU A 97 -3.95 20.77 -26.48
C LEU A 97 -4.79 22.06 -26.50
N TRP A 98 -4.27 23.19 -26.01
CA TRP A 98 -5.02 24.45 -26.07
C TRP A 98 -5.22 24.97 -27.50
N ARG A 99 -4.26 24.79 -28.41
CA ARG A 99 -4.43 25.11 -29.83
C ARG A 99 -5.47 24.20 -30.50
N GLU A 100 -5.46 22.91 -30.17
CA GLU A 100 -6.47 21.94 -30.61
C GLU A 100 -7.87 22.32 -30.11
N TYR A 101 -8.02 22.62 -28.81
CA TYR A 101 -9.25 23.10 -28.20
C TYR A 101 -9.78 24.35 -28.91
N VAL A 102 -8.94 25.36 -29.18
CA VAL A 102 -9.33 26.59 -29.90
C VAL A 102 -9.79 26.32 -31.33
N SER A 103 -9.25 25.30 -31.99
CA SER A 103 -9.72 24.90 -33.32
C SER A 103 -11.14 24.34 -33.26
N LEU A 104 -11.37 23.40 -32.33
CA LEU A 104 -12.67 22.74 -32.12
C LEU A 104 -13.74 23.72 -31.60
N SER A 105 -13.39 24.57 -30.64
CA SER A 105 -14.35 25.45 -29.95
C SER A 105 -14.99 26.49 -30.86
N LYS A 106 -14.42 26.81 -32.03
CA LYS A 106 -14.97 27.79 -32.98
C LYS A 106 -16.40 27.49 -33.44
N ARG A 107 -16.80 26.21 -33.46
CA ARG A 107 -18.14 25.76 -33.87
C ARG A 107 -19.17 25.68 -32.75
N HIS A 108 -18.77 25.92 -31.50
CA HIS A 108 -19.60 25.67 -30.33
C HIS A 108 -19.63 26.89 -29.41
N LYS A 109 -20.77 27.11 -28.76
CA LYS A 109 -20.87 28.11 -27.69
C LYS A 109 -20.53 27.40 -26.38
N ILE A 110 -19.26 27.47 -25.97
CA ILE A 110 -18.76 26.73 -24.82
C ILE A 110 -18.68 27.63 -23.58
N LYS A 111 -19.11 27.09 -22.43
CA LYS A 111 -18.84 27.64 -21.09
C LYS A 111 -18.36 26.50 -20.19
N ALA A 112 -17.41 26.78 -19.30
CA ALA A 112 -17.03 25.84 -18.25
C ALA A 112 -17.62 26.25 -16.89
N THR A 113 -18.03 25.26 -16.11
CA THR A 113 -18.53 25.42 -14.74
C THR A 113 -17.64 24.59 -13.82
N TRP A 114 -16.89 25.27 -12.95
CA TRP A 114 -16.07 24.59 -11.96
C TRP A 114 -16.97 24.01 -10.86
N VAL A 115 -16.80 22.73 -10.57
CA VAL A 115 -17.40 22.06 -9.40
C VAL A 115 -16.31 21.66 -8.42
N ARG A 116 -16.65 21.50 -7.14
CA ARG A 116 -15.69 20.92 -6.18
C ARG A 116 -15.71 19.40 -6.34
N GLY A 117 -14.54 18.79 -6.50
CA GLY A 117 -14.38 17.34 -6.53
C GLY A 117 -14.95 16.68 -5.25
N HIS A 118 -15.41 15.43 -5.37
CA HIS A 118 -15.99 14.64 -4.26
C HIS A 118 -17.08 15.36 -3.44
N SER A 119 -17.92 16.17 -4.08
CA SER A 119 -18.96 16.99 -3.45
C SER A 119 -20.39 16.59 -3.83
N GLY A 120 -20.62 15.34 -4.27
CA GLY A 120 -21.93 14.79 -4.60
C GLY A 120 -22.37 14.96 -6.06
N HIS A 121 -21.48 15.41 -6.95
CA HIS A 121 -21.76 15.47 -8.38
C HIS A 121 -21.49 14.10 -9.04
N LEU A 122 -22.50 13.23 -8.99
CA LEU A 122 -22.42 11.82 -9.43
C LEU A 122 -21.75 11.64 -10.80
N GLU A 123 -22.09 12.44 -11.81
CA GLU A 123 -21.48 12.31 -13.15
C GLU A 123 -20.01 12.75 -13.21
N ASN A 124 -19.57 13.70 -12.37
CA ASN A 124 -18.16 14.09 -12.28
C ASN A 124 -17.36 13.06 -11.47
N GLU A 125 -17.93 12.53 -10.39
CA GLU A 125 -17.28 11.50 -9.57
C GLU A 125 -17.13 10.17 -10.33
N GLU A 126 -18.06 9.83 -11.22
CA GLU A 126 -17.89 8.69 -12.13
C GLU A 126 -16.82 8.98 -13.20
N CYS A 127 -16.64 10.23 -13.65
CA CYS A 127 -15.53 10.60 -14.54
C CYS A 127 -14.17 10.49 -13.83
N ASP A 128 -14.03 10.99 -12.59
CA ASP A 128 -12.83 10.83 -11.76
C ASP A 128 -12.43 9.36 -11.62
N LYS A 129 -13.40 8.53 -11.24
CA LYS A 129 -13.21 7.08 -11.08
C LYS A 129 -12.76 6.42 -12.37
N ILE A 130 -13.42 6.71 -13.50
CA ILE A 130 -13.04 6.15 -14.81
C ILE A 130 -11.64 6.65 -15.23
N ALA A 131 -11.31 7.92 -15.02
CA ALA A 131 -9.98 8.46 -15.31
C ALA A 131 -8.87 7.75 -14.50
N LYS A 132 -9.10 7.54 -13.19
CA LYS A 132 -8.21 6.75 -12.32
C LYS A 132 -8.10 5.28 -12.75
N GLU A 133 -9.20 4.67 -13.18
CA GLU A 133 -9.21 3.32 -13.74
C GLU A 133 -8.38 3.21 -15.03
N GLU A 134 -8.54 4.11 -16.00
CA GLU A 134 -7.78 4.07 -17.26
C GLU A 134 -6.29 4.37 -17.05
N ALA A 135 -5.93 5.26 -16.12
CA ALA A 135 -4.55 5.49 -15.69
C ALA A 135 -3.92 4.21 -15.09
N SER A 136 -4.69 3.50 -14.27
CA SER A 136 -4.28 2.24 -13.65
C SER A 136 -4.13 1.12 -14.69
N LYS A 137 -5.10 0.99 -15.60
CA LYS A 137 -5.06 0.04 -16.73
C LYS A 137 -3.85 0.28 -17.60
N LEU A 138 -3.51 1.53 -17.95
CA LEU A 138 -2.32 1.80 -18.75
C LEU A 138 -1.02 1.43 -18.04
N LYS A 139 -0.94 1.66 -16.72
CA LYS A 139 0.19 1.24 -15.89
C LYS A 139 0.32 -0.29 -15.77
N ILE A 140 -0.79 -1.01 -15.81
CA ILE A 140 -0.86 -2.48 -15.81
C ILE A 140 -0.49 -3.00 -17.20
N ASN A 141 -1.13 -2.51 -18.25
CA ASN A 141 -0.85 -2.85 -19.65
C ASN A 141 0.62 -2.59 -20.07
N ASN A 142 1.33 -1.65 -19.43
CA ASN A 142 2.75 -1.42 -19.65
C ASN A 142 3.70 -2.33 -18.84
N LYS A 143 3.16 -3.11 -17.90
CA LYS A 143 3.82 -4.30 -17.36
C LYS A 143 3.43 -5.55 -18.16
N ASP A 144 2.22 -5.57 -18.70
CA ASP A 144 1.68 -6.66 -19.52
C ASP A 144 2.02 -6.53 -21.01
N SER A 145 2.76 -5.51 -21.43
CA SER A 145 3.44 -5.47 -22.74
C SER A 145 4.56 -6.52 -22.85
N THR A 146 4.78 -7.29 -21.77
CA THR A 146 5.52 -8.56 -21.75
C THR A 146 4.65 -9.83 -21.85
N ASN A 147 3.30 -9.80 -21.87
CA ASN A 147 2.38 -10.91 -22.26
C ASN A 147 0.87 -10.52 -22.29
N CYS A 148 0.09 -10.98 -23.28
CA CYS A 148 -1.34 -10.66 -23.50
C CYS A 148 -2.28 -11.87 -23.23
N THR A 149 -3.64 -11.86 -23.25
CA THR A 149 -4.67 -10.92 -23.79
C THR A 149 -6.07 -11.13 -23.13
N GLN A 150 -7.01 -10.17 -23.30
CA GLN A 150 -8.52 -10.22 -23.33
C GLN A 150 -9.32 -11.36 -22.60
N ASP A 151 -10.41 -11.15 -21.84
CA ASP A 151 -11.70 -10.60 -22.34
C ASP A 151 -12.77 -10.29 -21.22
N SER A 152 -13.64 -9.29 -21.46
CA SER A 152 -14.11 -8.29 -20.46
C SER A 152 -15.18 -8.64 -19.38
N LYS A 153 -15.87 -9.79 -19.39
CA LYS A 153 -16.84 -10.17 -18.30
C LYS A 153 -16.38 -11.34 -17.44
N ASN A 154 -15.77 -12.36 -18.04
CA ASN A 154 -14.89 -13.26 -17.29
C ASN A 154 -13.72 -12.49 -16.69
N HIS A 155 -13.30 -11.35 -17.28
CA HIS A 155 -12.14 -10.57 -16.84
C HIS A 155 -12.11 -10.19 -15.37
N LYS A 156 -13.21 -9.80 -14.71
CA LYS A 156 -13.10 -9.50 -13.27
C LYS A 156 -12.68 -10.77 -12.53
N GLN A 157 -13.36 -11.88 -12.75
CA GLN A 157 -13.05 -13.15 -12.12
C GLN A 157 -11.68 -13.70 -12.54
N ASN A 158 -11.28 -13.54 -13.80
CA ASN A 158 -9.96 -13.93 -14.32
C ASN A 158 -8.82 -13.02 -13.86
N ILE A 159 -9.05 -11.72 -13.62
CA ILE A 159 -8.06 -10.80 -13.03
C ILE A 159 -7.84 -11.19 -11.56
N TRP A 160 -8.92 -11.42 -10.79
CA TRP A 160 -8.79 -11.96 -9.42
C TRP A 160 -8.07 -13.31 -9.41
N LEU A 161 -8.39 -14.23 -10.34
CA LEU A 161 -7.69 -15.51 -10.46
C LEU A 161 -6.20 -15.31 -10.82
N ASN A 162 -5.86 -14.39 -11.72
CA ASN A 162 -4.48 -14.10 -12.09
C ASN A 162 -3.69 -13.45 -10.94
N ASP A 163 -4.30 -12.53 -10.19
CA ASP A 163 -3.69 -11.96 -8.97
C ASP A 163 -3.47 -13.04 -7.90
N LEU A 164 -4.45 -13.92 -7.69
CA LEU A 164 -4.30 -15.07 -6.78
C LEU A 164 -3.31 -16.11 -7.30
N GLU A 165 -3.15 -16.29 -8.61
CA GLU A 165 -2.09 -17.10 -9.21
C GLU A 165 -0.70 -16.49 -8.96
N ILE A 166 -0.55 -15.16 -9.02
CA ILE A 166 0.72 -14.49 -8.68
C ILE A 166 1.04 -14.71 -7.20
N LEU A 167 0.06 -14.58 -6.30
CA LEU A 167 0.25 -14.89 -4.88
C LEU A 167 0.66 -16.36 -4.69
N GLN A 168 -0.06 -17.31 -5.29
CA GLN A 168 0.25 -18.75 -5.24
C GLN A 168 1.65 -19.07 -5.77
N LYS A 169 2.07 -18.45 -6.88
CA LYS A 169 3.43 -18.55 -7.42
C LYS A 169 4.47 -17.96 -6.45
N SER A 170 4.17 -16.84 -5.76
CA SER A 170 5.08 -16.22 -4.79
C SER A 170 5.30 -17.07 -3.54
N ILE A 171 4.26 -17.77 -3.06
CA ILE A 171 4.38 -18.75 -1.97
C ILE A 171 4.78 -20.16 -2.45
N LYS A 172 4.93 -20.37 -3.76
CA LYS A 172 5.24 -21.68 -4.39
C LYS A 172 4.24 -22.79 -4.01
N TYR A 173 2.96 -22.43 -3.87
CA TYR A 173 1.89 -23.35 -3.52
C TYR A 173 0.60 -23.01 -4.26
N ASN A 174 0.03 -24.01 -4.94
CA ASN A 174 -1.23 -23.89 -5.66
C ASN A 174 -2.32 -24.56 -4.82
N PHE A 175 -3.36 -23.80 -4.46
CA PHE A 175 -4.50 -24.30 -3.69
C PHE A 175 -5.39 -25.21 -4.54
N ASN A 176 -5.73 -26.37 -4.00
CA ASN A 176 -6.76 -27.25 -4.52
C ASN A 176 -8.15 -26.60 -4.33
N ASN A 177 -8.40 -26.03 -3.15
CA ASN A 177 -9.61 -25.29 -2.81
C ASN A 177 -9.38 -23.77 -2.81
N GLN A 178 -9.62 -23.15 -3.97
CA GLN A 178 -9.51 -21.69 -4.15
C GLN A 178 -10.45 -20.89 -3.22
N ALA A 179 -11.56 -21.45 -2.76
CA ALA A 179 -12.45 -20.77 -1.81
C ALA A 179 -11.78 -20.57 -0.44
N LEU A 180 -10.87 -21.47 -0.05
CA LEU A 180 -10.12 -21.38 1.20
C LEU A 180 -9.06 -20.26 1.15
N LEU A 181 -8.36 -20.12 0.02
CA LEU A 181 -7.46 -18.98 -0.24
C LEU A 181 -8.23 -17.65 -0.19
N ILE A 182 -9.39 -17.57 -0.84
CA ILE A 182 -10.26 -16.38 -0.79
C ILE A 182 -10.70 -16.09 0.66
N GLN A 183 -11.04 -17.12 1.45
CA GLN A 183 -11.40 -16.94 2.85
C GLN A 183 -10.22 -16.40 3.69
N ALA A 184 -9.01 -16.95 3.53
CA ALA A 184 -7.80 -16.50 4.23
C ALA A 184 -7.47 -15.02 3.97
N LEU A 185 -7.76 -14.55 2.75
CA LEU A 185 -7.55 -13.17 2.34
C LEU A 185 -8.72 -12.23 2.71
N THR A 186 -9.83 -12.75 3.25
CA THR A 186 -11.04 -11.96 3.53
C THR A 186 -11.09 -11.49 4.98
N HIS A 187 -10.79 -10.21 5.19
CA HIS A 187 -10.91 -9.56 6.49
C HIS A 187 -12.39 -9.31 6.86
N LYS A 188 -12.73 -9.42 8.16
CA LYS A 188 -14.08 -9.21 8.71
C LYS A 188 -14.79 -7.91 8.32
N SER A 189 -14.02 -6.87 7.94
CA SER A 189 -14.58 -5.62 7.41
C SER A 189 -15.31 -5.79 6.07
N TYR A 190 -14.89 -6.74 5.24
CA TYR A 190 -15.44 -7.00 3.91
C TYR A 190 -16.62 -7.97 3.96
N ASN A 191 -16.47 -9.06 4.74
CA ASN A 191 -17.52 -10.03 5.00
C ASN A 191 -17.48 -10.44 6.47
N LYS A 192 -18.61 -10.35 7.19
CA LYS A 192 -18.69 -10.71 8.62
C LYS A 192 -18.88 -12.20 8.89
N THR A 193 -19.40 -12.98 7.94
CA THR A 193 -19.75 -14.40 8.15
C THR A 193 -18.70 -15.35 7.57
N THR A 194 -17.99 -14.92 6.54
CA THR A 194 -16.98 -15.74 5.84
C THR A 194 -15.71 -14.91 5.74
N ASN A 195 -14.86 -15.06 6.76
CA ASN A 195 -13.65 -14.28 6.94
C ASN A 195 -12.48 -15.18 7.40
N ASN A 196 -11.33 -14.54 7.59
CA ASN A 196 -10.06 -15.15 7.94
C ASN A 196 -9.91 -15.52 9.43
N GLU A 197 -10.72 -15.01 10.36
CA GLU A 197 -10.49 -15.13 11.83
C GLU A 197 -10.43 -16.59 12.33
N ARG A 198 -11.13 -17.52 11.67
CA ARG A 198 -11.04 -18.96 12.00
C ARG A 198 -9.80 -19.66 11.44
N LEU A 199 -9.23 -19.13 10.36
CA LEU A 199 -8.01 -19.63 9.74
C LEU A 199 -6.78 -19.03 10.43
N GLU A 200 -6.86 -17.77 10.84
CA GLU A 200 -5.94 -17.05 11.73
C GLU A 200 -5.68 -17.87 13.01
N PHE A 201 -6.74 -18.18 13.77
CA PHE A 201 -6.67 -19.01 14.98
C PHE A 201 -5.97 -20.37 14.79
N LEU A 202 -6.17 -21.04 13.64
CA LEU A 202 -5.49 -22.30 13.33
C LEU A 202 -4.05 -22.07 12.87
N GLY A 203 -3.83 -21.01 12.09
CA GLY A 203 -2.56 -20.63 11.51
C GLY A 203 -1.53 -20.21 12.53
N ASP A 204 -1.94 -19.52 13.59
CA ASP A 204 -1.13 -19.21 14.77
C ASP A 204 -0.53 -20.49 15.37
N ALA A 205 -1.38 -21.46 15.77
CA ALA A 205 -0.92 -22.73 16.32
C ALA A 205 -0.04 -23.56 15.35
N VAL A 206 -0.29 -23.49 14.04
CA VAL A 206 0.56 -24.13 13.02
C VAL A 206 1.92 -23.42 12.91
N LEU A 207 1.94 -22.09 12.88
CA LEU A 207 3.16 -21.29 12.83
C LEU A 207 4.01 -21.46 14.09
N ASP A 208 3.38 -21.52 15.26
CA ASP A 208 4.06 -21.69 16.55
C ASP A 208 4.80 -23.05 16.62
N LEU A 209 4.16 -24.12 16.11
CA LEU A 209 4.79 -25.43 15.91
C LEU A 209 5.95 -25.37 14.90
N LEU A 210 5.70 -24.84 13.70
CA LEU A 210 6.69 -24.82 12.61
C LEU A 210 7.90 -23.96 12.96
N ILE A 211 7.71 -22.80 13.58
CA ILE A 211 8.81 -21.91 13.99
C ILE A 211 9.58 -22.51 15.17
N GLY A 212 8.89 -23.19 16.11
CA GLY A 212 9.54 -24.00 17.14
C GLY A 212 10.43 -25.10 16.55
N GLU A 213 9.91 -25.86 15.58
CA GLU A 213 10.65 -26.90 14.86
C GLU A 213 11.86 -26.33 14.09
N TYR A 214 11.70 -25.18 13.42
CA TYR A 214 12.77 -24.49 12.71
C TYR A 214 13.90 -24.07 13.64
N VAL A 215 13.57 -23.38 14.73
CA VAL A 215 14.52 -22.87 15.73
C VAL A 215 15.26 -24.02 16.41
N PHE A 216 14.55 -25.06 16.83
CA PHE A 216 15.13 -26.27 17.43
C PHE A 216 16.16 -26.95 16.50
N ASN A 217 15.84 -27.11 15.21
CA ASN A 217 16.73 -27.77 14.27
C ASN A 217 17.94 -26.91 13.87
N LYS A 218 17.77 -25.57 13.80
CA LYS A 218 18.82 -24.63 13.40
C LYS A 218 19.83 -24.36 14.52
N LEU A 219 19.38 -24.31 15.79
CA LEU A 219 20.23 -23.98 16.95
C LEU A 219 20.45 -25.19 17.89
N LYS A 220 21.08 -26.25 17.36
CA LYS A 220 21.34 -27.52 18.05
C LYS A 220 22.11 -27.44 19.38
N ASN A 221 22.77 -26.30 19.65
CA ASN A 221 23.60 -26.09 20.83
C ASN A 221 22.98 -25.10 21.85
N SER A 222 21.78 -24.58 21.58
CA SER A 222 21.07 -23.66 22.48
C SER A 222 20.26 -24.42 23.53
N ASN A 223 20.09 -23.80 24.71
CA ASN A 223 19.22 -24.33 25.77
C ASN A 223 17.74 -23.99 25.51
N GLU A 224 16.81 -24.62 26.25
CA GLU A 224 15.36 -24.38 26.10
C GLU A 224 14.98 -22.91 26.23
N GLY A 225 15.51 -22.19 27.22
CA GLY A 225 15.21 -20.78 27.44
C GLY A 225 15.60 -19.88 26.26
N ASP A 226 16.76 -20.15 25.65
CA ASP A 226 17.20 -19.49 24.42
C ASP A 226 16.27 -19.79 23.23
N LEU A 227 15.87 -21.05 23.06
CA LEU A 227 14.95 -21.47 21.99
C LEU A 227 13.57 -20.81 22.16
N THR A 228 13.06 -20.75 23.39
CA THR A 228 11.80 -20.07 23.75
C THR A 228 11.90 -18.56 23.51
N LYS A 229 13.00 -17.91 23.94
CA LYS A 229 13.30 -16.49 23.67
C LYS A 229 13.33 -16.19 22.17
N LEU A 230 13.98 -17.02 21.38
CA LEU A 230 14.08 -16.83 19.93
C LEU A 230 12.75 -17.09 19.20
N ARG A 231 12.00 -18.13 19.61
CA ARG A 231 10.65 -18.37 19.06
C ARG A 231 9.76 -17.14 19.25
N ALA A 232 9.72 -16.56 20.44
CA ALA A 232 8.93 -15.34 20.70
C ALA A 232 9.38 -14.11 19.87
N ALA A 233 10.66 -14.03 19.50
CA ALA A 233 11.16 -12.97 18.61
C ALA A 233 10.69 -13.14 17.14
N ILE A 234 10.33 -14.36 16.73
CA ILE A 234 9.86 -14.68 15.37
C ILE A 234 8.33 -14.79 15.31
N VAL A 235 7.69 -15.38 16.33
CA VAL A 235 6.22 -15.49 16.49
C VAL A 235 5.69 -14.21 17.14
N ASN A 236 5.46 -13.17 16.33
CA ASN A 236 4.77 -11.94 16.74
C ASN A 236 4.33 -11.09 15.53
N GLU A 237 3.40 -10.16 15.78
CA GLU A 237 2.82 -9.25 14.78
C GLU A 237 3.86 -8.55 13.89
N ASN A 238 4.96 -8.04 14.46
CA ASN A 238 5.99 -7.34 13.70
C ASN A 238 6.74 -8.28 12.74
N SER A 239 7.04 -9.49 13.20
CA SER A 239 7.75 -10.50 12.42
C SER A 239 6.85 -11.10 11.32
N PHE A 240 5.59 -11.39 11.62
CA PHE A 240 4.61 -11.85 10.63
C PHE A 240 4.24 -10.75 9.63
N THR A 241 4.15 -9.49 10.05
CA THR A 241 4.02 -8.34 9.14
C THR A 241 5.18 -8.26 8.14
N LYS A 242 6.43 -8.58 8.52
CA LYS A 242 7.55 -8.62 7.57
C LYS A 242 7.38 -9.76 6.55
N LEU A 243 7.00 -10.95 7.00
CA LEU A 243 6.75 -12.12 6.13
C LEU A 243 5.59 -11.83 5.14
N ALA A 244 4.50 -11.25 5.62
CA ALA A 244 3.37 -10.79 4.81
C ALA A 244 3.80 -9.77 3.73
N ASN A 245 4.65 -8.81 4.10
CA ASN A 245 5.17 -7.81 3.16
C ASN A 245 6.14 -8.40 2.12
N ALA A 246 6.91 -9.45 2.47
CA ALA A 246 7.83 -10.11 1.54
C ALA A 246 7.11 -10.75 0.34
N ILE A 247 5.89 -11.25 0.55
CA ILE A 247 4.99 -11.76 -0.52
C ILE A 247 3.96 -10.71 -0.98
N THR A 248 4.08 -9.47 -0.51
CA THR A 248 3.15 -8.36 -0.80
C THR A 248 1.68 -8.62 -0.45
N LEU A 249 1.42 -9.46 0.56
CA LEU A 249 0.12 -10.02 0.93
C LEU A 249 -1.02 -8.98 1.00
N GLY A 250 -0.70 -7.79 1.52
CA GLY A 250 -1.63 -6.66 1.65
C GLY A 250 -2.33 -6.25 0.35
N GLN A 251 -1.77 -6.55 -0.83
CA GLN A 251 -2.39 -6.26 -2.13
C GLN A 251 -3.60 -7.17 -2.41
N TYR A 252 -3.56 -8.42 -1.96
CA TYR A 252 -4.55 -9.46 -2.26
C TYR A 252 -5.73 -9.49 -1.28
N LEU A 253 -5.67 -8.74 -0.17
CA LEU A 253 -6.71 -8.76 0.86
C LEU A 253 -8.06 -8.21 0.36
N PHE A 254 -9.15 -8.88 0.73
CA PHE A 254 -10.51 -8.37 0.62
C PHE A 254 -10.84 -7.59 1.91
N ILE A 255 -10.78 -6.26 1.83
CA ILE A 255 -11.07 -5.33 2.93
C ILE A 255 -12.09 -4.26 2.46
N SER A 256 -12.86 -3.69 3.39
CA SER A 256 -13.87 -2.68 3.05
C SER A 256 -13.26 -1.38 2.54
N GLN A 257 -14.05 -0.56 1.82
CA GLN A 257 -13.59 0.75 1.36
C GLN A 257 -13.20 1.69 2.52
N SER A 258 -13.85 1.56 3.67
CA SER A 258 -13.48 2.31 4.89
C SER A 258 -12.13 1.86 5.44
N GLU A 259 -11.86 0.56 5.41
CA GLU A 259 -10.58 0.00 5.86
C GLU A 259 -9.44 0.37 4.89
N ILE A 260 -9.71 0.39 3.58
CA ILE A 260 -8.78 0.92 2.55
C ILE A 260 -8.42 2.39 2.84
N LYS A 261 -9.41 3.24 3.13
CA LYS A 261 -9.19 4.66 3.50
C LYS A 261 -8.30 4.80 4.75
N ASN A 262 -8.45 3.89 5.71
CA ASN A 262 -7.63 3.79 6.92
C ASN A 262 -6.27 3.09 6.71
N LYS A 263 -5.82 2.92 5.46
CA LYS A 263 -4.57 2.25 5.08
C LYS A 263 -4.49 0.78 5.53
N GLY A 264 -5.62 0.09 5.63
CA GLY A 264 -5.71 -1.29 6.16
C GLY A 264 -4.76 -2.31 5.50
N ARG A 265 -4.47 -2.16 4.19
CA ARG A 265 -3.50 -3.00 3.46
C ARG A 265 -2.05 -2.92 3.98
N PHE A 266 -1.77 -1.96 4.86
CA PHE A 266 -0.46 -1.68 5.44
C PHE A 266 -0.46 -1.67 6.97
N LYS A 267 -1.58 -2.04 7.61
CA LYS A 267 -1.67 -2.14 9.08
C LYS A 267 -0.97 -3.44 9.53
N PRO A 268 -0.06 -3.39 10.52
CA PRO A 268 0.62 -4.58 11.04
C PRO A 268 -0.35 -5.70 11.45
N SER A 269 -1.34 -5.40 12.31
CA SER A 269 -2.34 -6.39 12.75
C SER A 269 -2.99 -7.12 11.57
N ILE A 270 -3.64 -6.39 10.64
CA ILE A 270 -4.33 -6.98 9.48
C ILE A 270 -3.38 -7.81 8.59
N LEU A 271 -2.10 -7.46 8.52
CA LEU A 271 -1.09 -8.22 7.78
C LEU A 271 -0.62 -9.47 8.53
N SER A 272 -0.54 -9.43 9.86
CA SER A 272 -0.26 -10.60 10.72
C SER A 272 -1.41 -11.60 10.64
N ASP A 273 -2.63 -11.15 10.98
CA ASP A 273 -3.86 -11.94 10.99
C ASP A 273 -4.08 -12.67 9.65
N ALA A 274 -3.81 -11.99 8.53
CA ALA A 274 -3.93 -12.55 7.19
C ALA A 274 -2.78 -13.50 6.81
N PHE A 275 -1.57 -13.32 7.37
CA PHE A 275 -0.45 -14.24 7.15
C PHE A 275 -0.66 -15.55 7.91
N GLU A 276 -1.06 -15.47 9.18
CA GLU A 276 -1.51 -16.63 9.97
C GLU A 276 -2.63 -17.36 9.23
N ALA A 277 -3.68 -16.65 8.81
CA ALA A 277 -4.79 -17.25 8.07
C ALA A 277 -4.38 -17.91 6.74
N LEU A 278 -3.38 -17.35 6.02
CA LEU A 278 -2.85 -17.96 4.80
C LEU A 278 -2.15 -19.29 5.11
N ILE A 279 -1.36 -19.36 6.17
CA ILE A 279 -0.67 -20.60 6.58
C ILE A 279 -1.66 -21.63 7.12
N GLY A 280 -2.66 -21.21 7.91
CA GLY A 280 -3.77 -22.07 8.34
C GLY A 280 -4.59 -22.62 7.17
N ALA A 281 -4.75 -21.85 6.09
CA ALA A 281 -5.38 -22.31 4.86
C ALA A 281 -4.53 -23.33 4.10
N VAL A 282 -3.22 -23.09 3.92
CA VAL A 282 -2.31 -24.08 3.31
C VAL A 282 -2.29 -25.39 4.11
N TYR A 283 -2.29 -25.31 5.45
CA TYR A 283 -2.34 -26.48 6.30
C TYR A 283 -3.63 -27.32 6.10
N ILE A 284 -4.80 -26.67 5.96
CA ILE A 284 -6.05 -27.38 5.67
C ILE A 284 -6.07 -27.96 4.24
N ASP A 285 -5.52 -27.25 3.25
CA ASP A 285 -5.61 -27.64 1.82
C ASP A 285 -4.57 -28.69 1.40
N GLY A 286 -3.35 -28.62 1.94
CA GLY A 286 -2.22 -29.48 1.57
C GLY A 286 -1.55 -30.21 2.73
N GLY A 287 -1.81 -29.82 3.98
CA GLY A 287 -1.18 -30.40 5.17
C GLY A 287 0.12 -29.72 5.60
N LEU A 288 0.69 -30.24 6.70
CA LEU A 288 1.81 -29.61 7.42
C LEU A 288 3.09 -29.47 6.58
N GLU A 289 3.39 -30.40 5.67
CA GLU A 289 4.59 -30.36 4.83
C GLU A 289 4.65 -29.12 3.93
N TYR A 290 3.52 -28.74 3.33
CA TYR A 290 3.47 -27.54 2.49
C TYR A 290 3.53 -26.27 3.34
N ALA A 291 2.81 -26.22 4.46
CA ALA A 291 2.89 -25.11 5.41
C ALA A 291 4.34 -24.91 5.93
N ARG A 292 5.05 -25.99 6.24
CA ARG A 292 6.48 -25.98 6.60
C ARG A 292 7.35 -25.37 5.51
N ASN A 293 7.26 -25.90 4.29
CA ASN A 293 8.10 -25.47 3.17
C ASN A 293 7.93 -23.97 2.85
N ILE A 294 6.70 -23.46 2.89
CA ILE A 294 6.42 -22.02 2.70
C ILE A 294 6.99 -21.21 3.86
N THR A 295 6.70 -21.60 5.10
CA THR A 295 7.15 -20.88 6.30
C THR A 295 8.67 -20.78 6.34
N TYR A 296 9.38 -21.88 6.12
CA TYR A 296 10.84 -21.94 6.17
C TYR A 296 11.47 -21.10 5.05
N HIS A 297 10.92 -21.19 3.84
CA HIS A 297 11.39 -20.38 2.72
C HIS A 297 11.24 -18.87 2.97
N LEU A 298 10.11 -18.43 3.55
CA LEU A 298 9.87 -17.03 3.87
C LEU A 298 10.71 -16.54 5.06
N LEU A 299 10.93 -17.38 6.07
CA LEU A 299 11.86 -17.09 7.15
C LEU A 299 13.28 -16.85 6.62
N GLU A 300 13.78 -17.71 5.74
CA GLU A 300 15.12 -17.56 5.15
C GLU A 300 15.24 -16.37 4.19
N LEU A 301 14.14 -16.01 3.51
CA LEU A 301 14.08 -14.83 2.66
C LEU A 301 14.16 -13.51 3.47
N VAL A 302 13.51 -13.45 4.63
CA VAL A 302 13.43 -12.25 5.49
C VAL A 302 14.59 -12.18 6.49
N TYR A 303 15.04 -13.32 7.02
CA TYR A 303 16.06 -13.43 8.06
C TYR A 303 17.25 -14.25 7.55
N LYS A 304 18.22 -13.55 6.95
CA LYS A 304 19.46 -14.15 6.43
C LYS A 304 20.26 -14.88 7.51
N GLU A 305 20.29 -14.29 8.71
CA GLU A 305 20.85 -14.89 9.92
C GLU A 305 19.73 -14.93 10.96
N ILE A 306 19.61 -16.07 11.65
CA ILE A 306 18.62 -16.31 12.71
C ILE A 306 19.44 -16.81 13.91
N ASP A 307 19.78 -15.88 14.80
CA ASP A 307 20.53 -16.11 16.03
C ASP A 307 20.05 -15.16 17.13
N LEU A 308 20.49 -15.41 18.36
CA LEU A 308 20.08 -14.64 19.54
C LEU A 308 20.59 -13.19 19.51
N ASP A 309 21.82 -12.96 19.06
CA ASP A 309 22.44 -11.62 19.08
C ASP A 309 21.84 -10.71 17.99
N SER A 310 21.30 -11.27 16.90
CA SER A 310 20.66 -10.55 15.78
C SER A 310 19.14 -10.36 15.92
N LEU A 311 18.42 -11.28 16.55
CA LEU A 311 16.95 -11.21 16.70
C LEU A 311 16.45 -10.76 18.07
N PHE A 312 17.24 -10.90 19.14
CA PHE A 312 16.78 -10.55 20.49
C PHE A 312 16.92 -9.06 20.77
N VAL A 313 15.80 -8.32 20.64
CA VAL A 313 15.71 -6.87 20.90
C VAL A 313 15.32 -6.57 22.36
N ASP A 314 15.55 -7.51 23.28
CA ASP A 314 15.44 -7.28 24.73
C ASP A 314 16.79 -7.41 25.43
N TYR A 315 17.70 -6.52 25.05
CA TYR A 315 18.97 -6.32 25.72
C TYR A 315 18.79 -5.81 27.16
N LYS A 316 17.68 -5.16 27.52
CA LYS A 316 17.41 -4.79 28.93
C LYS A 316 17.36 -6.03 29.82
N THR A 317 16.57 -7.04 29.43
CA THR A 317 16.48 -8.30 30.17
C THR A 317 17.81 -9.07 30.11
N ALA A 318 18.45 -9.18 28.93
CA ALA A 318 19.73 -9.86 28.80
C ALA A 318 20.87 -9.19 29.61
N LEU A 319 20.88 -7.86 29.68
CA LEU A 319 21.81 -7.11 30.53
C LEU A 319 21.52 -7.32 32.01
N GLN A 320 20.24 -7.32 32.41
CA GLN A 320 19.85 -7.58 33.80
C GLN A 320 20.26 -9.00 34.25
N GLU A 321 20.02 -10.02 33.43
CA GLU A 321 20.49 -11.39 33.68
C GLU A 321 22.02 -11.43 33.83
N LEU A 322 22.74 -10.75 32.93
CA LEU A 322 24.21 -10.69 32.92
C LEU A 322 24.80 -9.97 34.15
N THR A 323 24.28 -8.80 34.52
CA THR A 323 24.79 -8.04 35.68
C THR A 323 24.41 -8.70 37.00
N GLN A 324 23.23 -9.32 37.07
CA GLN A 324 22.85 -10.09 38.26
C GLN A 324 23.77 -11.30 38.46
N ALA A 325 24.17 -11.98 37.37
CA ALA A 325 25.09 -13.10 37.42
C ALA A 325 26.56 -12.71 37.73
N ILE A 326 27.06 -11.61 37.13
CA ILE A 326 28.46 -11.19 37.29
C ILE A 326 28.71 -10.40 38.59
N CYS A 327 27.80 -9.50 38.95
CA CYS A 327 28.03 -8.53 40.03
C CYS A 327 26.84 -8.34 40.98
N GLY A 328 25.79 -9.17 40.90
CA GLY A 328 24.70 -9.23 41.88
C GLY A 328 23.74 -8.04 41.85
N VAL A 329 23.82 -7.18 40.83
CA VAL A 329 23.04 -5.94 40.73
C VAL A 329 22.27 -5.84 39.41
N ILE A 330 21.23 -5.03 39.40
CA ILE A 330 20.43 -4.69 38.21
C ILE A 330 20.92 -3.38 37.56
N PRO A 331 20.77 -3.22 36.22
CA PRO A 331 21.13 -1.99 35.53
C PRO A 331 20.08 -0.90 35.74
N GLU A 332 20.52 0.31 36.05
CA GLU A 332 19.67 1.49 36.23
C GLU A 332 19.66 2.34 34.96
N TYR A 333 18.49 2.88 34.59
CA TYR A 333 18.32 3.70 33.39
C TYR A 333 17.85 5.11 33.75
N GLU A 334 18.56 6.12 33.26
CA GLU A 334 18.27 7.53 33.54
C GLU A 334 18.08 8.31 32.23
N LEU A 335 17.12 9.24 32.22
CA LEU A 335 16.92 10.18 31.13
C LEU A 335 17.91 11.35 31.30
N ILE A 336 18.79 11.55 30.32
CA ILE A 336 19.74 12.67 30.31
C ILE A 336 19.14 13.88 29.61
N ASP A 337 18.48 13.66 28.46
CA ASP A 337 17.91 14.72 27.62
C ASP A 337 16.66 14.23 26.87
N SER A 338 15.79 15.16 26.49
CA SER A 338 14.69 14.91 25.56
C SER A 338 14.45 16.13 24.68
N SER A 339 14.51 15.94 23.37
CA SER A 339 14.48 17.02 22.36
C SER A 339 13.55 16.70 21.19
N GLY A 340 13.24 17.72 20.38
CA GLY A 340 12.33 17.60 19.22
C GLY A 340 10.84 17.88 19.53
N PRO A 341 10.03 18.09 18.48
CA PRO A 341 8.59 18.39 18.62
C PRO A 341 7.80 17.15 19.05
N ASP A 342 6.62 17.32 19.67
CA ASP A 342 5.84 16.22 20.26
C ASP A 342 5.58 15.02 19.33
N HIS A 343 5.42 15.26 18.03
CA HIS A 343 5.17 14.23 17.02
C HIS A 343 6.45 13.54 16.48
N ASN A 344 7.63 13.97 16.93
CA ASN A 344 8.94 13.42 16.56
C ASN A 344 9.99 13.70 17.66
N LYS A 345 9.67 13.33 18.91
CA LYS A 345 10.58 13.43 20.05
C LYS A 345 11.72 12.42 19.97
N SER A 346 12.89 12.82 20.45
CA SER A 346 14.04 11.97 20.71
C SER A 346 14.35 11.99 22.21
N PHE A 347 14.72 10.84 22.76
CA PHE A 347 15.05 10.65 24.17
C PHE A 347 16.48 10.11 24.27
N THR A 348 17.32 10.78 25.05
CA THR A 348 18.69 10.39 25.36
C THR A 348 18.69 9.70 26.72
N MET A 349 18.94 8.41 26.76
CA MET A 349 19.04 7.63 28.00
C MET A 349 20.50 7.28 28.28
N GLN A 350 20.83 7.03 29.55
CA GLN A 350 22.03 6.30 29.94
C GLN A 350 21.68 5.03 30.71
N VAL A 351 22.59 4.07 30.70
CA VAL A 351 22.56 2.92 31.62
C VAL A 351 23.75 2.96 32.58
N LYS A 352 23.46 2.77 33.86
CA LYS A 352 24.42 2.68 34.96
C LYS A 352 24.40 1.28 35.57
N ILE A 353 25.57 0.82 36.02
CA ILE A 353 25.73 -0.42 36.78
C ILE A 353 26.72 -0.10 37.90
N ASN A 354 26.34 -0.34 39.16
CA ASN A 354 27.08 0.12 40.35
C ASN A 354 27.45 1.62 40.29
N ASN A 355 26.47 2.47 39.98
CA ASN A 355 26.61 3.93 39.80
C ASN A 355 27.58 4.40 38.69
N MET A 356 28.33 3.51 38.03
CA MET A 356 29.16 3.85 36.88
C MET A 356 28.34 3.80 35.59
N GLN A 357 28.49 4.80 34.73
CA GLN A 357 27.87 4.85 33.41
C GLN A 357 28.56 3.85 32.46
N TYR A 358 27.78 3.00 31.78
CA TYR A 358 28.29 2.03 30.81
C TYR A 358 27.99 2.41 29.36
N ALA A 359 26.82 3.01 29.08
CA ALA A 359 26.45 3.45 27.73
C ALA A 359 25.44 4.61 27.76
N ILE A 360 25.35 5.35 26.64
CA ILE A 360 24.39 6.43 26.38
C ILE A 360 23.83 6.20 24.97
N ALA A 361 22.51 6.18 24.82
CA ALA A 361 21.88 6.00 23.51
C ALA A 361 20.59 6.80 23.33
N ASN A 362 20.25 7.06 22.07
CA ASN A 362 19.12 7.88 21.66
C ASN A 362 18.05 7.01 20.97
N GLY A 363 16.77 7.29 21.25
CA GLY A 363 15.64 6.61 20.61
C GLY A 363 14.42 7.53 20.46
N LYS A 364 13.46 7.15 19.62
CA LYS A 364 12.18 7.88 19.43
C LYS A 364 11.20 7.68 20.59
N SER A 365 11.48 6.71 21.45
CA SER A 365 10.84 6.51 22.74
C SER A 365 11.88 6.21 23.82
N LYS A 366 11.55 6.45 25.09
CA LYS A 366 12.40 6.04 26.22
C LYS A 366 12.74 4.54 26.17
N LYS A 367 11.75 3.68 25.90
CA LYS A 367 11.92 2.22 25.82
C LYS A 367 12.92 1.80 24.73
N GLU A 368 12.91 2.47 23.57
CA GLU A 368 13.86 2.23 22.48
C GLU A 368 15.28 2.68 22.88
N ALA A 369 15.41 3.88 23.43
CA ALA A 369 16.68 4.41 23.92
C ALA A 369 17.30 3.54 25.02
N GLU A 370 16.48 3.05 25.96
CA GLU A 370 16.90 2.11 27.00
C GLU A 370 17.40 0.77 26.41
N GLN A 371 16.72 0.20 25.41
CA GLN A 371 17.17 -1.03 24.75
C GLN A 371 18.51 -0.84 24.02
N MET A 372 18.74 0.33 23.42
CA MET A 372 20.02 0.66 22.79
C MET A 372 21.15 0.85 23.82
N CYS A 373 20.88 1.52 24.95
CA CYS A 373 21.85 1.60 26.06
C CYS A 373 22.20 0.20 26.57
N ALA A 374 21.18 -0.64 26.74
CA ALA A 374 21.35 -2.00 27.24
C ALA A 374 22.19 -2.86 26.29
N LYS A 375 21.98 -2.71 24.97
CA LYS A 375 22.77 -3.37 23.92
C LYS A 375 24.25 -3.04 24.01
N GLU A 376 24.59 -1.75 24.07
CA GLU A 376 25.98 -1.31 24.16
C GLU A 376 26.65 -1.81 25.46
N ALA A 377 26.00 -1.64 26.60
CA ALA A 377 26.52 -2.11 27.89
C ALA A 377 26.67 -3.64 27.93
N TYR A 378 25.75 -4.41 27.33
CA TYR A 378 25.85 -5.86 27.22
C TYR A 378 27.11 -6.29 26.43
N PHE A 379 27.37 -5.68 25.27
CA PHE A 379 28.57 -5.97 24.48
C PHE A 379 29.88 -5.45 25.10
N ILE A 380 29.83 -4.38 25.92
CA ILE A 380 30.98 -3.91 26.71
C ILE A 380 31.34 -4.94 27.79
N LEU A 381 30.33 -5.53 28.46
CA LEU A 381 30.55 -6.55 29.48
C LEU A 381 30.98 -7.90 28.89
N LYS A 382 30.37 -8.36 27.78
CA LYS A 382 30.70 -9.66 27.15
C LYS A 382 32.10 -9.70 26.49
N LYS A 383 32.81 -8.57 26.44
CA LYS A 383 34.19 -8.44 25.93
C LYS A 383 35.26 -8.39 27.03
N ARG A 384 34.86 -8.42 28.30
CA ARG A 384 35.74 -8.52 29.48
C ARG A 384 35.78 -9.96 29.98
#